data_AF-A0A920V1W6-F1
#
_entry.id   AF-A0A920V1W6-F1
#
_cell.length_a   1.000
_cell.length_b   1.000
_cell.length_c   1.000
_cell.angle_alpha   90.00
_cell.angle_beta   90.00
_cell.angle_gamma   90.00
#
_symmetry.space_group_name_H-M   'P 1'
#
loop_
_entity.id
_entity.type
_entity.pdbx_description
1 polymer ?
#
loop_
_entity_poly.entity_id
_entity_poly.type
_entity_poly.pdbx_seq_one_letter_code
_entity_poly.pdbx_strand_id
1 'polypeptide(L)'
;MCRPVTAEPVRQEQRKKEPYLEVYRVNSSDTMEVTKTLNVLFPGTVVNEDGRSRRIPVMASKSEHEEVSRMIRKLEDRGAQRPRSSPSGRIPPP
;
A
#
# COMPACT_ATOMS: atom_id res chain seq x y z
N MET A 1 34.68 15.55 39.73
CA MET A 1 34.11 14.22 39.33
C MET A 1 32.59 14.34 39.32
N CYS A 2 31.92 13.52 38.50
CA CYS A 2 30.45 13.38 38.28
C CYS A 2 29.85 14.09 37.06
N ARG A 3 29.90 13.40 35.90
CA ARG A 3 28.80 13.20 34.93
C ARG A 3 29.04 11.80 34.31
N PRO A 4 28.02 10.97 34.04
CA PRO A 4 26.95 11.31 33.11
C PRO A 4 25.53 11.03 33.62
N VAL A 5 24.60 11.77 33.02
CA VAL A 5 23.16 11.58 33.10
C VAL A 5 22.82 10.35 32.27
N THR A 6 22.32 9.30 32.91
CA THR A 6 21.76 8.12 32.24
C THR A 6 20.49 8.54 31.52
N ALA A 7 20.54 8.66 30.19
CA ALA A 7 19.42 9.10 29.37
C ALA A 7 19.07 8.08 28.29
N GLU A 8 18.69 6.87 28.67
CA GLU A 8 18.02 5.90 27.77
C GLU A 8 16.88 5.27 28.59
N PRO A 9 15.60 5.61 28.34
CA PRO A 9 14.80 4.82 27.40
C PRO A 9 13.66 5.61 26.70
N VAL A 10 13.96 6.74 26.02
CA VAL A 10 12.92 7.49 25.26
C VAL A 10 12.92 7.11 23.76
N ARG A 11 14.05 6.59 23.24
CA ARG A 11 14.25 6.32 21.81
C ARG A 11 13.36 5.21 21.21
N GLN A 12 12.98 4.20 21.98
CA GLN A 12 12.28 3.03 21.43
C GLN A 12 10.78 3.28 21.18
N GLU A 13 10.13 4.11 22.00
CA GLU A 13 8.71 4.43 21.85
C GLU A 13 8.47 5.53 20.81
N GLN A 14 9.40 6.48 20.67
CA GLN A 14 9.34 7.54 19.66
C GLN A 14 9.51 7.01 18.23
N ARG A 15 10.35 5.97 18.04
CA ARG A 15 10.51 5.29 16.74
C ARG A 15 9.21 4.66 16.21
N LYS A 16 8.22 4.39 17.07
CA LYS A 16 6.89 3.89 16.64
C LYS A 16 5.99 4.99 16.10
N LYS A 17 6.27 6.26 16.41
CA LYS A 17 5.49 7.42 15.94
C LYS A 17 6.09 8.10 14.72
N GLU A 18 7.39 7.90 14.48
CA GLU A 18 8.05 8.43 13.29
C GLU A 18 7.53 7.71 12.03
N PRO A 19 7.24 8.46 10.95
CA PRO A 19 6.87 7.85 9.70
C PRO A 19 8.04 7.00 9.19
N TYR A 20 7.73 5.77 8.77
CA TYR A 20 8.71 4.84 8.25
C TYR A 20 8.32 4.40 6.85
N LEU A 21 9.32 3.99 6.06
CA LEU A 21 9.12 3.47 4.72
C LEU A 21 8.77 1.99 4.80
N GLU A 22 7.63 1.60 4.22
CA GLU A 22 7.23 0.22 4.02
C GLU A 22 6.91 -0.02 2.55
N VAL A 23 7.21 -1.21 2.04
CA VAL A 23 7.06 -1.53 0.61
C VAL A 23 6.01 -2.61 0.44
N TYR A 24 4.90 -2.25 -0.19
CA TYR A 24 3.80 -3.16 -0.49
C TYR A 24 3.97 -3.75 -1.90
N ARG A 25 3.61 -5.02 -2.06
CA ARG A 25 3.57 -5.69 -3.37
C ARG A 25 2.13 -5.73 -3.86
N VAL A 26 1.95 -5.48 -5.16
CA VAL A 26 0.64 -5.57 -5.82
C VAL A 26 0.74 -6.61 -6.94
N ASN A 27 -0.11 -7.63 -6.88
CA ASN A 27 -0.06 -8.78 -7.79
C ASN A 27 -1.14 -8.72 -8.87
N SER A 28 -2.38 -8.38 -8.47
CA SER A 28 -3.57 -8.50 -9.32
C SER A 28 -4.01 -7.17 -9.93
N SER A 29 -3.73 -6.05 -9.24
CA SER A 29 -4.20 -4.71 -9.63
C SER A 29 -3.06 -3.86 -10.19
N ASP A 30 -3.41 -2.81 -10.93
CA ASP A 30 -2.44 -1.86 -11.47
C ASP A 30 -1.87 -0.98 -10.34
N THR A 31 -0.55 -0.96 -10.19
CA THR A 31 0.15 -0.17 -9.16
C THR A 31 -0.14 1.32 -9.27
N MET A 32 -0.38 1.83 -10.48
CA MET A 32 -0.67 3.25 -10.72
C MET A 32 -2.08 3.61 -10.25
N GLU A 33 -3.07 2.75 -10.50
CA GLU A 33 -4.44 2.97 -10.00
C GLU A 33 -4.50 2.90 -8.46
N VAL A 34 -3.79 1.92 -7.89
CA VAL A 34 -3.68 1.79 -6.43
C VAL A 34 -3.02 3.04 -5.84
N THR A 35 -1.91 3.51 -6.42
CA THR A 35 -1.19 4.69 -5.94
C THR A 35 -2.03 5.96 -6.01
N LYS A 36 -2.74 6.19 -7.12
CA LYS A 36 -3.67 7.33 -7.26
C LYS A 36 -4.75 7.32 -6.17
N THR A 37 -5.34 6.15 -5.91
CA THR A 37 -6.37 6.00 -4.89
C THR A 37 -5.81 6.28 -3.50
N LEU A 38 -4.63 5.73 -3.18
CA LEU A 38 -3.96 5.96 -1.90
C LEU A 38 -3.61 7.43 -1.70
N ASN A 39 -3.13 8.12 -2.73
CA ASN A 39 -2.78 9.54 -2.65
C ASN A 39 -4.00 10.44 -2.36
N VAL A 40 -5.17 10.08 -2.91
CA VAL A 40 -6.44 10.79 -2.62
C VAL A 40 -6.92 10.55 -1.19
N LEU A 41 -6.77 9.33 -0.68
CA LEU A 41 -7.23 8.95 0.67
C LEU A 41 -6.27 9.40 1.76
N PHE A 42 -4.98 9.44 1.47
CA PHE A 42 -3.90 9.73 2.42
C PHE A 42 -2.98 10.85 1.88
N PRO A 43 -3.48 12.09 1.73
CA PRO A 43 -2.72 13.20 1.15
C PRO A 43 -1.50 13.63 1.99
N GLY A 44 -1.40 13.19 3.25
CA GLY A 44 -0.26 13.44 4.13
C GLY A 44 0.87 12.41 4.01
N THR A 45 0.69 11.36 3.20
CA THR A 45 1.66 10.26 3.06
C THR A 45 2.43 10.36 1.76
N VAL A 46 3.70 9.92 1.77
CA VAL A 46 4.49 9.85 0.54
C VAL A 46 4.31 8.47 -0.06
N VAL A 47 3.51 8.39 -1.13
CA VAL A 47 3.25 7.16 -1.87
C VAL A 47 3.95 7.23 -3.21
N ASN A 48 4.87 6.30 -3.46
CA ASN A 48 5.57 6.18 -4.72
C ASN A 48 5.17 4.88 -5.42
N GLU A 49 4.97 4.94 -6.73
CA GLU A 49 4.71 3.76 -7.56
C GLU A 49 6.00 3.24 -8.20
N ASP A 50 6.24 1.93 -8.07
CA ASP A 50 7.24 1.21 -8.86
C ASP A 50 6.54 0.15 -9.70
N GLY A 51 6.04 0.58 -10.86
CA GLY A 51 5.41 -0.29 -11.84
C GLY A 51 6.36 -1.33 -12.45
N ARG A 52 7.69 -1.10 -12.42
CA ARG A 52 8.69 -2.08 -12.89
C ARG A 52 8.77 -3.26 -11.94
N SER A 53 8.77 -3.00 -10.63
CA SER A 53 8.85 -4.03 -9.60
C SER A 53 7.48 -4.48 -9.06
N ARG A 54 6.39 -3.89 -9.55
CA ARG A 54 5.01 -4.03 -9.01
C ARG A 54 4.95 -3.82 -7.50
N ARG A 55 5.61 -2.75 -7.05
CA ARG A 55 5.74 -2.39 -5.65
C ARG A 55 5.32 -0.95 -5.42
N ILE A 56 4.84 -0.69 -4.22
CA ILE A 56 4.44 0.64 -3.77
C ILE A 56 5.17 0.94 -2.47
N PRO A 57 6.34 1.60 -2.54
CA PRO A 57 6.96 2.21 -1.37
C PRO A 57 6.09 3.34 -0.81
N VAL A 58 5.73 3.22 0.47
CA VAL A 58 4.89 4.17 1.21
C VAL A 58 5.65 4.65 2.44
N MET A 59 5.75 5.96 2.63
CA MET A 59 6.26 6.56 3.85
C MET A 59 5.11 7.19 4.62
N ALA A 60 4.78 6.58 5.76
CA ALA A 60 3.63 6.94 6.56
C ALA A 60 3.85 6.54 8.03
N SER A 61 3.01 7.06 8.91
CA SER A 61 2.94 6.63 10.31
C SER A 61 2.39 5.20 10.42
N LYS A 62 2.58 4.57 11.58
CA LYS A 62 2.09 3.20 11.81
C LYS A 62 0.58 3.06 11.56
N SER A 63 -0.23 4.00 12.04
CA SER A 63 -1.69 3.95 11.87
C SER A 63 -2.10 4.03 10.40
N GLU A 64 -1.41 4.87 9.62
CA GLU A 64 -1.64 5.00 8.18
C GLU A 64 -1.22 3.72 7.44
N HIS A 65 -0.09 3.10 7.80
CA HIS A 65 0.32 1.81 7.22
C HIS A 65 -0.71 0.71 7.41
N GLU A 66 -1.31 0.62 8.60
CA GLU A 66 -2.38 -0.34 8.86
C GLU A 66 -3.59 -0.11 7.94
N GLU A 67 -3.90 1.15 7.62
CA GLU A 67 -5.02 1.50 6.76
C GLU A 67 -4.71 1.32 5.27
N VAL A 68 -3.50 1.72 4.85
CA VAL A 68 -2.96 1.50 3.50
C VAL A 68 -2.94 0.02 3.17
N SER A 69 -2.43 -0.83 4.08
CA SER A 69 -2.40 -2.29 3.90
C SER A 69 -3.80 -2.87 3.69
N ARG A 70 -4.77 -2.44 4.51
CA ARG A 70 -6.19 -2.84 4.34
C ARG A 70 -6.75 -2.38 3.00
N MET A 71 -6.41 -1.18 2.55
CA MET A 71 -6.90 -0.62 1.29
C MET A 71 -6.30 -1.34 0.08
N ILE A 72 -4.98 -1.59 0.08
CA ILE A 72 -4.29 -2.35 -0.96
C ILE A 72 -4.93 -3.72 -1.11
N ARG A 73 -5.15 -4.44 -0.02
CA ARG A 73 -5.81 -5.76 -0.06
C ARG A 73 -7.21 -5.71 -0.67
N LYS A 74 -8.01 -4.69 -0.35
CA LYS A 74 -9.34 -4.48 -0.96
C LYS A 74 -9.27 -4.16 -2.45
N LEU A 75 -8.27 -3.40 -2.87
CA LEU A 75 -8.04 -3.05 -4.27
C LEU A 75 -7.56 -4.25 -5.09
N GLU A 76 -6.72 -5.11 -4.51
CA GLU A 76 -6.26 -6.35 -5.12
C GLU A 76 -7.39 -7.36 -5.34
N ASP A 77 -8.32 -7.44 -4.39
CA ASP A 77 -9.49 -8.34 -4.48
C ASP A 77 -10.46 -7.91 -5.61
N ARG A 78 -10.59 -6.60 -5.85
CA ARG A 78 -11.39 -6.06 -6.97
C ARG A 78 -10.77 -6.34 -8.34
N GLY A 79 -9.44 -6.35 -8.46
CA GLY A 79 -8.73 -6.65 -9.73
C GLY A 79 -8.88 -8.10 -10.20
N ALA A 80 -9.25 -9.02 -9.30
CA ALA A 80 -9.47 -10.43 -9.63
C ALA A 80 -10.80 -10.70 -10.37
N GLN A 81 -11.70 -9.71 -10.43
CA GLN A 81 -12.98 -9.83 -11.13
C GLN A 81 -12.82 -9.53 -12.62
N ARG A 82 -12.00 -10.30 -13.33
CA ARG A 82 -12.12 -10.36 -14.78
C ARG A 82 -13.38 -11.21 -15.07
N PRO A 83 -14.46 -10.66 -15.64
CA PRO A 83 -15.59 -11.48 -16.04
C PRO A 83 -15.03 -12.53 -16.99
N ARG A 84 -15.18 -13.81 -16.61
CA ARG A 84 -14.94 -14.91 -17.53
C ARG A 84 -15.82 -14.62 -18.74
N SER A 85 -15.18 -14.28 -19.85
CA SER A 85 -15.82 -14.11 -21.14
C SER A 85 -16.68 -15.35 -21.39
N SER A 86 -18.01 -15.17 -21.33
CA SER A 86 -18.97 -16.16 -21.77
C SER A 86 -18.61 -16.59 -23.20
N PRO A 87 -18.59 -17.89 -23.51
CA PRO A 87 -18.25 -18.34 -24.85
C PRO A 87 -19.33 -17.85 -25.79
N SER A 88 -18.89 -17.15 -26.84
CA SER A 88 -19.66 -16.74 -28.01
C SER A 88 -20.64 -17.84 -28.42
N GLY A 89 -21.92 -17.62 -28.17
CA GLY A 89 -22.99 -18.45 -28.69
C GLY A 89 -23.05 -18.30 -30.19
N ARG A 90 -22.61 -19.33 -30.92
CA ARG A 90 -22.88 -19.46 -32.36
C ARG A 90 -24.39 -19.38 -32.58
N ILE A 91 -24.82 -18.38 -33.34
CA ILE A 91 -26.12 -18.40 -34.01
C ILE A 91 -25.93 -19.32 -35.23
N PRO A 92 -26.59 -20.48 -35.33
CA PRO A 92 -26.58 -21.25 -36.58
C PRO A 92 -27.37 -20.49 -37.66
N PRO A 93 -26.89 -20.44 -38.91
CA PRO A 93 -27.61 -19.76 -40.00
C PRO A 93 -28.89 -20.52 -40.40
N PRO A 94 -29.85 -19.83 -41.04
CA PRO A 94 -31.16 -20.38 -41.42
C PRO A 94 -31.10 -21.45 -42.51
#